data_AF-A0A0P7WN47-F1
#
_entry.id   AF-A0A0P7WN47-F1
#
_cell.length_a   1.000
_cell.length_b   1.000
_cell.length_c   1.000
_cell.angle_alpha   90.00
_cell.angle_beta   90.00
_cell.angle_gamma   90.00
#
_symmetry.space_group_name_H-M   'P 1'
#
loop_
_entity.id
_entity.type
_entity.pdbx_description
1 polymer ?
#
loop_
_entity_poly.entity_id
_entity_poly.type
_entity_poly.pdbx_seq_one_letter_code
_entity_poly.pdbx_strand_id
1 'polypeptide(L)'
;MNWGDIIKGLDKNLIPALKIIAFSIFGSSIIVFMTADYLNNSFGKWPYNLEQFSIISFLLSGFVLIFVYLPSATKFAQNYLDNKRIENAIKNLDVLEEQILFTMSLNPEKPLKISNYCKHEAPQTNTTAEIYSAIVDLKRKKLVKPDSNEDNLVFLTDQGIKKSIEIQKNTLR
;
A
#
# COMPACT_ATOMS: atom_id res chain seq x y z
N MET A 1 -14.33 28.25 -3.52
CA MET A 1 -14.31 27.00 -4.31
C MET A 1 -12.85 26.67 -4.57
N ASN A 2 -12.35 25.56 -4.00
CA ASN A 2 -10.91 25.27 -3.97
C ASN A 2 -10.55 24.37 -5.17
N TRP A 3 -9.65 24.82 -6.04
CA TRP A 3 -9.25 24.09 -7.25
C TRP A 3 -8.72 22.67 -6.95
N GLY A 4 -8.15 22.46 -5.75
CA GLY A 4 -7.69 21.15 -5.30
C GLY A 4 -8.81 20.11 -5.11
N ASP A 5 -10.03 20.54 -4.79
CA ASP A 5 -11.18 19.61 -4.62
C ASP A 5 -11.78 19.22 -5.97
N ILE A 6 -11.71 20.11 -6.97
CA ILE A 6 -12.13 19.83 -8.35
C ILE A 6 -11.17 18.83 -9.00
N ILE A 7 -9.86 19.00 -8.79
CA ILE A 7 -8.84 18.06 -9.31
C ILE A 7 -8.99 16.68 -8.65
N LYS A 8 -9.19 16.62 -7.32
CA LYS A 8 -9.45 15.34 -6.61
C LYS A 8 -10.77 14.68 -7.04
N GLY A 9 -11.80 15.48 -7.35
CA GLY A 9 -13.08 15.01 -7.87
C GLY A 9 -12.98 14.46 -9.29
N LEU A 10 -12.22 15.14 -10.16
CA LEU A 10 -11.89 14.63 -11.51
C LEU A 10 -11.11 13.31 -11.41
N ASP A 11 -10.09 13.25 -10.55
CA ASP A 11 -9.20 12.10 -10.41
C ASP A 11 -9.95 10.80 -10.03
N LYS A 12 -10.98 10.93 -9.18
CA LYS A 12 -11.79 9.79 -8.70
C LYS A 12 -12.64 9.12 -9.79
N ASN A 13 -13.11 9.86 -10.78
CA ASN A 13 -14.03 9.34 -11.80
C ASN A 13 -13.38 9.25 -13.19
N LEU A 14 -12.44 10.13 -13.50
CA LEU A 14 -11.77 10.21 -14.79
C LEU A 14 -10.73 9.09 -14.96
N ILE A 15 -9.93 8.79 -13.94
CA ILE A 15 -8.93 7.71 -14.03
C ILE A 15 -9.58 6.33 -14.22
N PRO A 16 -10.62 5.93 -13.46
CA PRO A 16 -11.32 4.67 -13.71
C PRO A 16 -11.98 4.62 -15.08
N ALA A 17 -12.61 5.71 -15.53
CA ALA A 17 -13.21 5.79 -16.86
C ALA A 17 -12.15 5.65 -17.98
N LEU A 18 -10.99 6.30 -17.83
CA LEU A 18 -9.88 6.21 -18.76
C LEU A 18 -9.30 4.78 -18.84
N LYS A 19 -9.23 4.08 -17.71
CA LYS A 19 -8.83 2.66 -17.66
C LYS A 19 -9.81 1.77 -18.42
N ILE A 20 -11.12 1.96 -18.22
CA ILE A 20 -12.17 1.21 -18.93
C ILE A 20 -12.08 1.47 -20.43
N ILE A 21 -11.98 2.74 -20.84
CA ILE A 21 -11.87 3.12 -22.26
C ILE A 21 -10.61 2.52 -22.89
N ALA A 22 -9.44 2.65 -22.24
CA ALA A 22 -8.20 2.09 -22.74
C ALA A 22 -8.27 0.55 -22.86
N PHE A 23 -8.87 -0.13 -21.87
CA PHE A 23 -9.06 -1.57 -21.89
C PHE A 23 -10.03 -2.02 -22.99
N SER A 24 -11.14 -1.29 -23.19
CA SER A 24 -12.09 -1.55 -24.27
C SER A 24 -11.48 -1.35 -25.65
N ILE A 25 -10.72 -0.27 -25.87
CA ILE A 25 -10.01 0.00 -27.13
C ILE A 25 -8.99 -1.11 -27.42
N PHE A 26 -8.24 -1.55 -26.41
CA PHE A 26 -7.29 -2.65 -26.53
C PHE A 26 -7.98 -3.99 -26.79
N GLY A 27 -9.10 -4.28 -26.13
CA GLY A 27 -9.89 -5.48 -26.39
C GLY A 27 -10.43 -5.52 -27.82
N SER A 28 -10.95 -4.39 -28.31
CA SER A 28 -11.43 -4.26 -29.69
C SER A 28 -10.29 -4.38 -30.71
N SER A 29 -9.10 -3.85 -30.44
CA SER A 29 -7.95 -3.97 -31.33
C SER A 29 -7.43 -5.42 -31.42
N ILE A 30 -7.45 -6.19 -30.31
CA ILE A 30 -7.17 -7.63 -30.32
C ILE A 30 -8.15 -8.38 -31.21
N ILE A 31 -9.45 -8.12 -31.07
CA ILE A 31 -10.48 -8.81 -31.84
C ILE A 31 -10.30 -8.53 -33.34
N VAL A 32 -10.06 -7.28 -33.73
CA VAL A 32 -9.82 -6.90 -35.14
C VAL A 32 -8.51 -7.52 -35.66
N PHE A 33 -7.46 -7.57 -34.84
CA PHE A 33 -6.20 -8.22 -35.21
C PHE A 33 -6.37 -9.73 -35.42
N MET A 34 -7.04 -10.42 -34.50
CA MET A 34 -7.27 -11.87 -34.60
C MET A 34 -8.24 -12.27 -35.71
N THR A 35 -9.16 -11.38 -36.10
CA THR A 35 -10.17 -11.64 -37.15
C THR A 35 -9.81 -11.05 -38.50
N ALA A 36 -8.67 -10.36 -38.63
CA ALA A 36 -8.23 -9.70 -39.87
C ALA A 36 -8.17 -10.68 -41.05
N ASP A 37 -7.61 -11.88 -40.84
CA ASP A 37 -7.52 -12.92 -41.88
C ASP A 37 -8.89 -13.48 -42.27
N TYR A 38 -9.78 -13.67 -41.29
CA TYR A 38 -11.14 -14.13 -41.53
C TYR A 38 -11.96 -13.09 -42.32
N LEU A 39 -11.82 -11.82 -41.97
CA LEU A 39 -12.49 -10.70 -42.64
C LEU A 39 -11.98 -10.50 -44.07
N ASN A 40 -10.67 -10.61 -44.30
CA ASN A 40 -10.06 -10.55 -45.64
C ASN A 40 -10.55 -11.70 -46.54
N ASN A 41 -10.70 -12.91 -45.98
CA ASN A 41 -11.19 -14.08 -46.72
C ASN A 41 -12.71 -14.04 -46.98
N SER A 42 -13.50 -13.43 -46.10
CA SER A 42 -14.97 -13.44 -46.18
C SER A 42 -15.56 -12.28 -47.01
N PHE A 43 -14.90 -11.11 -47.02
CA PHE A 43 -15.42 -9.89 -47.67
C PHE A 43 -14.56 -9.40 -48.85
N GLY A 44 -13.53 -10.14 -49.22
CA GLY A 44 -12.58 -9.78 -50.28
C GLY A 44 -11.47 -8.84 -49.80
N LYS A 45 -10.42 -8.69 -50.63
CA LYS A 45 -9.26 -7.84 -50.31
C LYS A 45 -9.70 -6.38 -50.26
N TRP A 46 -9.68 -5.80 -49.08
CA TRP A 46 -9.85 -4.37 -48.88
C TRP A 46 -8.70 -3.58 -49.55
N PRO A 47 -8.94 -2.35 -50.03
CA PRO A 47 -7.95 -1.57 -50.78
C PRO A 47 -6.76 -1.07 -49.93
N TYR A 48 -6.75 -1.35 -48.62
CA TYR A 48 -5.71 -0.95 -47.68
C TYR A 48 -5.10 -2.18 -47.00
N ASN A 49 -3.80 -2.16 -46.70
CA ASN A 49 -3.10 -3.19 -45.92
C ASN A 49 -3.66 -3.25 -44.49
N LEU A 50 -4.82 -3.90 -44.33
CA LEU A 50 -5.58 -4.02 -43.10
C LEU A 50 -4.75 -4.66 -41.98
N GLU A 51 -3.84 -5.56 -42.35
CA GLU A 51 -2.82 -6.16 -41.48
C GLU A 51 -1.86 -5.11 -40.89
N GLN A 52 -1.39 -4.15 -41.68
CA GLN A 52 -0.47 -3.11 -41.19
C GLN A 52 -1.18 -2.13 -40.25
N PHE A 53 -2.43 -1.77 -40.59
CA PHE A 53 -3.24 -0.91 -39.72
C PHE A 53 -3.66 -1.59 -38.41
N SER A 54 -3.97 -2.90 -38.44
CA SER A 54 -4.32 -3.65 -37.24
C SER A 54 -3.13 -3.82 -36.30
N ILE A 55 -1.92 -4.08 -36.84
CA ILE A 55 -0.67 -4.13 -36.07
C ILE A 55 -0.39 -2.78 -35.40
N ILE A 56 -0.47 -1.67 -36.15
CA ILE A 56 -0.22 -0.32 -35.61
C ILE A 56 -1.24 0.03 -34.52
N SER A 57 -2.53 -0.28 -34.76
CA SER A 57 -3.60 -0.04 -33.78
C SER A 57 -3.42 -0.88 -32.51
N PHE A 58 -3.00 -2.14 -32.65
CA PHE A 58 -2.70 -3.02 -31.52
C PHE A 58 -1.49 -2.52 -30.70
N LEU A 59 -0.40 -2.11 -31.36
CA LEU A 59 0.77 -1.56 -30.70
C LEU A 59 0.47 -0.24 -29.98
N LEU A 60 -0.29 0.66 -30.62
CA LEU A 60 -0.66 1.95 -30.04
C LEU A 60 -1.61 1.78 -28.84
N SER A 61 -2.60 0.89 -28.95
CA SER A 61 -3.50 0.59 -27.83
C SER A 61 -2.78 -0.10 -26.66
N GLY A 62 -1.84 -1.00 -26.94
CA GLY A 62 -0.97 -1.60 -25.92
C GLY A 62 -0.09 -0.56 -25.22
N PHE A 63 0.47 0.39 -25.97
CA PHE A 63 1.26 1.49 -25.42
C PHE A 63 0.42 2.37 -24.47
N VAL A 64 -0.79 2.76 -24.89
CA VAL A 64 -1.72 3.54 -24.04
C VAL A 64 -2.08 2.74 -22.77
N LEU A 65 -2.32 1.43 -22.88
CA LEU A 65 -2.60 0.57 -21.73
C LEU A 65 -1.44 0.59 -20.72
N ILE A 66 -0.20 0.49 -21.17
CA ILE A 66 0.99 0.53 -20.30
C ILE A 66 1.03 1.86 -19.54
N PHE A 67 0.89 3.00 -20.22
CA PHE A 67 0.93 4.32 -19.57
C PHE A 67 -0.20 4.53 -18.57
N VAL A 68 -1.39 4.04 -18.87
CA VAL A 68 -2.56 4.16 -17.97
C VAL A 68 -2.40 3.28 -16.72
N TYR A 69 -1.76 2.12 -16.84
CA TYR A 69 -1.57 1.17 -15.73
C TYR A 69 -0.24 1.35 -14.99
N LEU A 70 0.76 2.03 -15.57
CA LEU A 70 2.07 2.28 -14.96
C LEU A 70 1.97 2.93 -13.56
N PRO A 71 1.09 3.94 -13.30
CA PRO A 71 0.93 4.50 -11.95
C PRO A 71 0.35 3.50 -10.94
N SER A 72 -0.44 2.54 -11.41
CA SER A 72 -1.04 1.52 -10.53
C SER A 72 -0.02 0.42 -10.20
N ALA A 73 0.75 0.00 -11.21
CA ALA A 73 1.84 -0.96 -11.04
C ALA A 73 2.94 -0.42 -10.10
N THR A 74 3.32 0.85 -10.25
CA THR A 74 4.32 1.50 -9.38
C THR A 74 3.84 1.64 -7.94
N LYS A 75 2.59 2.05 -7.71
CA LYS A 75 1.99 2.07 -6.35
C LYS A 75 1.96 0.67 -5.72
N PHE A 76 1.62 -0.35 -6.50
CA PHE A 76 1.62 -1.73 -6.01
C PHE A 76 3.04 -2.20 -5.65
N ALA A 77 4.02 -1.94 -6.50
CA ALA A 77 5.43 -2.26 -6.25
C ALA A 77 5.98 -1.53 -5.01
N GLN A 78 5.65 -0.23 -4.85
CA GLN A 78 6.02 0.55 -3.65
C GLN A 78 5.40 -0.05 -2.39
N ASN A 79 4.09 -0.31 -2.40
CA ASN A 79 3.40 -0.92 -1.26
C ASN A 79 4.00 -2.30 -0.89
N TYR A 80 4.36 -3.11 -1.89
CA TYR A 80 5.00 -4.39 -1.68
C TYR A 80 6.38 -4.26 -1.03
N LEU A 81 7.22 -3.35 -1.56
CA LEU A 81 8.55 -3.07 -1.00
C LEU A 81 8.46 -2.48 0.41
N ASP A 82 7.51 -1.59 0.67
CA ASP A 82 7.31 -1.00 1.99
C ASP A 82 6.82 -2.05 2.99
N ASN A 83 5.92 -2.94 2.60
CA ASN A 83 5.50 -4.05 3.46
C ASN A 83 6.66 -5.01 3.75
N LYS A 84 7.50 -5.34 2.75
CA LYS A 84 8.74 -6.12 2.94
C LYS A 84 9.73 -5.44 3.89
N ARG A 85 9.90 -4.12 3.77
CA ARG A 85 10.76 -3.33 4.67
C ARG A 85 10.21 -3.33 6.09
N ILE A 86 8.91 -3.15 6.25
CA ILE A 86 8.23 -3.20 7.55
C ILE A 86 8.40 -4.61 8.16
N GLU A 87 8.19 -5.68 7.39
CA GLU A 87 8.38 -7.05 7.86
C GLU A 87 9.81 -7.29 8.37
N ASN A 88 10.83 -6.81 7.65
CA ASN A 88 12.21 -6.88 8.11
C ASN A 88 12.46 -6.01 9.35
N ALA A 89 11.87 -4.81 9.42
CA ALA A 89 11.99 -3.92 10.57
C ALA A 89 11.27 -4.47 11.82
N ILE A 90 10.24 -5.30 11.65
CA ILE A 90 9.56 -6.01 12.75
C ILE A 90 10.45 -7.14 13.30
N LYS A 91 11.34 -7.72 12.48
CA LYS A 91 12.31 -8.73 12.97
C LYS A 91 13.44 -8.11 13.79
N ASN A 92 13.80 -6.86 13.48
CA ASN A 92 14.85 -6.11 14.17
C ASN A 92 14.20 -5.01 15.04
N LEU A 93 13.63 -5.42 16.17
CA LEU A 93 13.16 -4.50 17.19
C LEU A 93 14.32 -4.10 18.09
N ASP A 94 14.33 -2.83 18.48
CA ASP A 94 15.25 -2.35 19.52
C ASP A 94 14.76 -2.80 20.90
N VAL A 95 15.67 -2.90 21.86
CA VAL A 95 15.38 -3.39 23.22
C VAL A 95 14.26 -2.58 23.88
N LEU A 96 14.25 -1.26 23.67
CA LEU A 96 13.22 -0.37 24.20
C LEU A 96 11.85 -0.60 23.52
N GLU A 97 11.84 -0.85 22.22
CA GLU A 97 10.61 -1.17 21.47
C GLU A 97 10.02 -2.51 21.94
N GLU A 98 10.88 -3.51 22.17
CA GLU A 98 10.45 -4.81 22.71
C GLU A 98 9.86 -4.69 24.11
N GLN A 99 10.48 -3.89 24.98
CA GLN A 99 9.97 -3.62 26.33
C GLN A 99 8.61 -2.94 26.29
N ILE A 100 8.42 -1.91 25.44
CA ILE A 100 7.14 -1.23 25.29
C ILE A 100 6.06 -2.23 24.81
N LEU A 101 6.36 -3.02 23.77
CA LEU A 101 5.43 -4.04 23.27
C LEU A 101 5.11 -5.09 24.34
N PHE A 102 6.09 -5.53 25.11
CA PHE A 102 5.91 -6.45 26.23
C PHE A 102 4.96 -5.85 27.28
N THR A 103 5.19 -4.62 27.73
CA THR A 103 4.31 -3.96 28.70
C THR A 103 2.88 -3.81 28.18
N MET A 104 2.71 -3.38 26.93
CA MET A 104 1.37 -3.28 26.31
C MET A 104 0.66 -4.63 26.22
N SER A 105 1.40 -5.71 26.03
CA SER A 105 0.84 -7.05 25.90
C SER A 105 0.36 -7.68 27.20
N LEU A 106 0.71 -7.10 28.35
CA LEU A 106 0.11 -7.48 29.63
C LEU A 106 -1.38 -7.11 29.68
N ASN A 107 -1.79 -6.06 28.96
CA ASN A 107 -3.18 -5.60 28.85
C ASN A 107 -3.49 -5.12 27.42
N PRO A 108 -3.63 -6.03 26.43
CA PRO A 108 -3.72 -5.67 25.02
C PRO A 108 -4.97 -4.86 24.63
N GLU A 109 -6.04 -4.93 25.43
CA GLU A 109 -7.27 -4.18 25.22
C GLU A 109 -7.19 -2.73 25.72
N LYS A 110 -6.21 -2.40 26.57
CA LYS A 110 -6.07 -1.07 27.14
C LYS A 110 -5.04 -0.25 26.35
N PRO A 111 -5.34 1.03 26.04
CA PRO A 111 -4.35 1.90 25.43
C PRO A 111 -3.23 2.20 26.41
N LEU A 112 -2.00 2.22 25.90
CA LEU A 112 -0.87 2.75 26.63
C LEU A 112 -0.89 4.28 26.57
N LYS A 113 -0.89 4.91 27.74
CA LYS A 113 -0.73 6.35 27.85
C LYS A 113 0.76 6.69 27.95
N ILE A 114 1.32 7.31 26.92
CA ILE A 114 2.79 7.54 26.80
C ILE A 114 3.30 8.31 28.02
N SER A 115 2.57 9.35 28.43
CA SER A 115 2.92 10.15 29.61
C SER A 115 2.97 9.36 30.92
N ASN A 116 2.15 8.31 31.07
CA ASN A 116 2.14 7.47 32.28
C ASN A 116 3.28 6.46 32.23
N TYR A 117 3.49 5.85 31.07
CA TYR A 117 4.61 4.94 30.83
C TYR A 117 5.95 5.62 31.16
N CYS A 118 6.15 6.85 30.66
CA CYS A 118 7.35 7.65 30.94
C CYS A 118 7.58 7.95 32.43
N LYS A 119 6.52 8.01 33.25
CA LYS A 119 6.61 8.38 34.67
C LYS A 119 6.78 7.19 35.60
N HIS A 120 6.23 6.03 35.23
CA HIS A 120 6.06 4.91 36.17
C HIS A 120 6.71 3.61 35.72
N GLU A 121 6.82 3.39 34.41
CA GLU A 121 7.21 2.08 33.85
C GLU A 121 8.50 2.16 33.01
N ALA A 122 8.92 3.37 32.65
CA ALA A 122 10.15 3.62 31.92
C ALA A 122 11.39 3.27 32.77
N PRO A 123 12.42 2.62 32.17
CA PRO A 123 13.72 2.49 32.80
C PRO A 123 14.28 3.88 33.16
N GLN A 124 14.79 4.07 34.38
CA GLN A 124 15.38 5.35 34.81
C GLN A 124 16.59 5.77 33.95
N THR A 125 17.14 4.86 33.16
CA THR A 125 18.26 5.08 32.24
C THR A 125 17.87 5.80 30.96
N ASN A 126 16.58 5.81 30.57
CA ASN A 126 16.15 6.29 29.26
C ASN A 126 15.38 7.60 29.38
N THR A 127 15.62 8.52 28.44
CA THR A 127 14.98 9.83 28.46
C THR A 127 13.55 9.77 27.89
N THR A 128 12.68 10.70 28.29
CA THR A 128 11.32 10.82 27.73
C THR A 128 11.34 10.93 26.21
N ALA A 129 12.34 11.59 25.63
CA ALA A 129 12.51 11.75 24.18
C ALA A 129 12.77 10.40 23.47
N GLU A 130 13.61 9.53 24.06
CA GLU A 130 13.88 8.19 23.51
C GLU A 130 12.63 7.33 23.47
N ILE A 131 11.80 7.40 24.52
CA ILE A 131 10.54 6.66 24.58
C ILE A 131 9.55 7.15 23.52
N TYR A 132 9.41 8.47 23.35
CA TYR A 132 8.60 9.01 22.26
C TYR A 132 9.14 8.59 20.90
N SER A 133 10.46 8.58 20.70
CA SER A 133 11.09 8.11 19.46
C SER A 133 10.75 6.64 19.20
N ALA A 134 10.90 5.76 20.19
CA ALA A 134 10.57 4.35 20.08
C ALA A 134 9.10 4.12 19.72
N ILE A 135 8.18 4.90 20.30
CA ILE A 135 6.75 4.81 19.98
C ILE A 135 6.46 5.28 18.55
N VAL A 136 7.15 6.33 18.08
CA VAL A 136 7.07 6.79 16.69
C VAL A 136 7.60 5.71 15.73
N ASP A 137 8.69 5.03 16.08
CA ASP A 137 9.24 3.94 15.28
C ASP A 137 8.31 2.72 15.26
N LEU A 138 7.72 2.35 16.40
CA LEU A 138 6.68 1.31 16.49
C LEU A 138 5.45 1.65 15.62
N LYS A 139 5.05 2.93 15.57
CA LYS A 139 3.96 3.41 14.70
C LYS A 139 4.34 3.29 13.23
N ARG A 140 5.58 3.64 12.87
CA ARG A 140 6.11 3.47 11.51
C ARG A 140 6.17 1.99 11.10
N LYS A 141 6.47 1.11 12.05
CA LYS A 141 6.44 -0.37 11.88
C LYS A 141 5.02 -0.95 11.87
N LYS A 142 3.97 -0.14 12.02
CA LYS A 142 2.55 -0.54 12.09
C LYS A 142 2.22 -1.52 13.23
N LEU A 143 3.05 -1.57 14.26
CA LEU A 143 2.81 -2.41 15.44
C LEU A 143 1.88 -1.72 16.45
N VAL A 144 1.85 -0.38 16.42
CA VAL A 144 0.96 0.43 17.23
C VAL A 144 0.20 1.46 16.41
N LYS A 145 -0.97 1.85 16.89
CA LYS A 145 -1.82 2.90 16.32
C LYS A 145 -2.21 3.92 17.39
N PRO A 146 -2.21 5.23 17.09
CA PRO A 146 -2.74 6.22 18.03
C PRO A 146 -4.26 6.07 18.17
N ASP A 147 -4.81 6.52 19.29
CA ASP A 147 -6.25 6.73 19.42
C ASP A 147 -6.69 7.85 18.47
N SER A 148 -7.92 7.75 17.95
CA SER A 148 -8.60 8.81 17.21
C SER A 148 -8.79 10.10 18.01
N ASN A 149 -8.90 10.01 19.34
CA ASN A 149 -9.28 11.14 20.19
C ASN A 149 -8.10 11.74 20.98
N GLU A 150 -7.03 10.98 21.23
CA GLU A 150 -5.87 11.43 22.00
C GLU A 150 -4.56 10.91 21.41
N ASP A 151 -3.69 11.81 20.95
CA ASP A 151 -2.37 11.46 20.39
C ASP A 151 -1.42 10.81 21.41
N ASN A 152 -1.72 10.97 22.70
CA ASN A 152 -0.95 10.44 23.82
C ASN A 152 -1.41 9.03 24.24
N LEU A 153 -2.44 8.48 23.57
CA LEU A 153 -2.93 7.12 23.77
C LEU A 153 -2.59 6.26 22.55
N VAL A 154 -2.06 5.08 22.81
CA VAL A 154 -1.55 4.18 21.77
C VAL A 154 -2.08 2.77 22.00
N PHE A 155 -2.62 2.15 20.96
CA PHE A 155 -3.10 0.77 20.97
C PHE A 155 -2.18 -0.14 20.17
N LEU A 156 -2.13 -1.42 20.55
CA LEU A 156 -1.54 -2.44 19.70
C LEU A 156 -2.41 -2.67 18.45
N THR A 157 -1.77 -2.92 17.32
CA THR A 157 -2.43 -3.49 16.15
C THR A 157 -2.46 -5.01 16.24
N ASP A 158 -3.20 -5.69 15.38
CA ASP A 158 -3.19 -7.17 15.33
C ASP A 158 -1.77 -7.74 15.10
N GLN A 159 -0.95 -7.02 14.34
CA GLN A 159 0.46 -7.36 14.13
C GLN A 159 1.29 -7.10 15.40
N GLY A 160 1.03 -5.98 16.09
CA GLY A 160 1.62 -5.68 17.40
C GLY A 160 1.34 -6.76 18.43
N ILE A 161 0.09 -7.21 18.56
CA ILE A 161 -0.34 -8.27 19.49
C ILE A 161 0.40 -9.58 19.19
N LYS A 162 0.43 -9.99 17.92
CA LYS A 162 1.14 -11.23 17.53
C LYS A 162 2.62 -11.15 17.89
N LYS A 163 3.26 -10.01 17.61
CA LYS A 163 4.68 -9.83 17.88
C LYS A 163 4.98 -9.75 19.38
N SER A 164 4.13 -9.08 20.14
CA SER A 164 4.31 -8.98 21.59
C SER A 164 4.15 -10.34 22.28
N ILE A 165 3.23 -11.19 21.81
CA ILE A 165 3.11 -12.58 22.30
C ILE A 165 4.37 -13.40 21.98
N GLU A 166 4.96 -13.21 20.81
CA GLU A 166 6.24 -13.87 20.46
C GLU A 166 7.36 -13.43 21.42
N ILE A 167 7.46 -12.12 21.71
CA ILE A 167 8.42 -11.58 22.66
C ILE A 167 8.21 -12.18 24.05
N GLN A 168 6.97 -12.18 24.56
CA GLN A 168 6.65 -12.80 25.87
C GLN A 168 7.12 -14.26 25.95
N LYS A 169 6.89 -15.06 24.90
CA LYS A 169 7.31 -16.47 24.85
C LYS A 169 8.82 -16.64 24.89
N ASN A 170 9.56 -15.72 24.30
CA ASN A 170 11.02 -15.76 24.26
C ASN A 170 11.64 -15.27 25.59
N THR A 171 10.99 -14.34 26.29
CA THR A 171 11.47 -13.80 27.58
C THR A 171 11.20 -14.74 28.76
N LEU A 172 10.14 -15.56 28.69
CA LEU A 172 9.73 -16.48 29.76
C LEU A 172 10.33 -17.90 29.67
N ARG A 173 11.21 -18.15 28.69
CA ARG A 173 11.97 -19.40 28.53
C ARG A 173 13.35 -19.28 29.16
#